data_AF-A0A1I5V485-F1
#
_entry.id   AF-A0A1I5V485-F1
#
_cell.length_a   1.000
_cell.length_b   1.000
_cell.length_c   1.000
_cell.angle_alpha   90.00
_cell.angle_beta   90.00
_cell.angle_gamma   90.00
#
_symmetry.space_group_name_H-M   'P 1'
#
loop_
_entity.id
_entity.type
_entity.pdbx_description
1 polymer ?
#
loop_
_entity_poly.entity_id
_entity_poly.type
_entity_poly.pdbx_seq_one_letter_code
_entity_poly.pdbx_strand_id
1 'polypeptide(L)'
;MRKLQRVLAVIGASAAITAGMATAAQAAGTADAPTKSERTGATAEYNGKIIDLSQGWQGATVCVEQVAGDVDFRCYDEVSTYRSAEALPQAEPEFGVFAKSDCPSNNLCLWANKNYRAAMVRFVRRGTHHLDDVDFRDKATSVYNRRTSNSDLIDSRSFPVQDRVFTIKNGGSIADLGLIHYPGGGHWNNKIDIVRLN
;
A
#
# COMPACT_ATOMS: atom_id res chain seq x y z
N MET A 1 56.42 25.92 -75.50
CA MET A 1 56.31 27.31 -76.03
C MET A 1 55.18 28.02 -75.30
N ARG A 2 55.46 29.18 -74.66
CA ARG A 2 54.51 30.26 -74.27
C ARG A 2 53.40 29.85 -73.25
N LYS A 3 52.92 30.62 -72.28
CA LYS A 3 53.10 31.98 -71.73
C LYS A 3 52.39 31.93 -70.35
N LEU A 4 53.01 32.39 -69.27
CA LEU A 4 52.67 33.60 -68.50
C LEU A 4 51.17 34.02 -68.47
N GLN A 5 50.73 34.22 -67.21
CA GLN A 5 50.03 35.40 -66.66
C GLN A 5 48.49 35.49 -66.80
N ARG A 6 47.79 35.55 -65.65
CA ARG A 6 47.16 36.75 -65.01
C ARG A 6 45.79 37.07 -65.67
N VAL A 7 44.70 37.48 -65.02
CA VAL A 7 44.47 38.25 -63.78
C VAL A 7 42.94 38.41 -63.58
N LEU A 8 42.48 38.55 -62.32
CA LEU A 8 41.30 39.32 -61.77
C LEU A 8 39.91 39.24 -62.46
N ALA A 9 38.74 39.41 -61.82
CA ALA A 9 38.33 39.90 -60.50
C ALA A 9 36.83 39.57 -60.27
N VAL A 10 36.48 39.40 -58.98
CA VAL A 10 35.33 39.94 -58.20
C VAL A 10 33.90 39.93 -58.78
N ILE A 11 32.97 39.39 -57.99
CA ILE A 11 31.68 39.93 -57.45
C ILE A 11 31.03 38.69 -56.79
N GLY A 12 30.84 38.58 -55.47
CA GLY A 12 30.06 39.45 -54.61
C GLY A 12 28.63 38.91 -54.48
N ALA A 13 28.38 38.00 -53.53
CA ALA A 13 27.02 37.69 -53.04
C ALA A 13 27.11 36.99 -51.67
N SER A 14 26.67 37.71 -50.63
CA SER A 14 26.44 37.21 -49.29
C SER A 14 25.20 36.31 -49.27
N ALA A 15 25.28 35.11 -48.68
CA ALA A 15 24.11 34.31 -48.34
C ALA A 15 24.20 33.89 -46.88
N ALA A 16 23.12 34.19 -46.15
CA ALA A 16 22.97 34.03 -44.72
C ALA A 16 23.10 32.56 -44.28
N ILE A 17 23.73 32.34 -43.12
CA ILE A 17 23.70 31.06 -42.42
C ILE A 17 22.36 30.98 -41.70
N THR A 18 21.38 30.33 -42.34
CA THR A 18 20.16 29.89 -41.67
C THR A 18 20.47 28.64 -40.88
N ALA A 19 20.53 28.75 -39.56
CA ALA A 19 20.53 27.61 -38.66
C ALA A 19 19.21 26.85 -38.84
N GLY A 20 19.28 25.64 -39.38
CA GLY A 20 18.15 24.71 -39.45
C GLY A 20 17.75 24.31 -38.04
N MET A 21 16.71 24.95 -37.50
CA MET A 21 15.96 24.37 -36.38
C MET A 21 15.19 23.18 -36.94
N ALA A 22 15.66 21.97 -36.63
CA ALA A 22 14.87 20.77 -36.81
C ALA A 22 13.65 20.84 -35.88
N THR A 23 12.50 21.24 -36.41
CA THR A 23 11.20 20.97 -35.79
C THR A 23 10.99 19.47 -35.75
N ALA A 24 11.36 18.85 -34.62
CA ALA A 24 10.90 17.52 -34.28
C ALA A 24 9.38 17.59 -34.13
N ALA A 25 8.66 17.03 -35.10
CA ALA A 25 7.23 16.77 -34.98
C ALA A 25 7.05 15.82 -33.79
N GLN A 26 6.60 16.37 -32.66
CA GLN A 26 6.12 15.58 -31.53
C GLN A 26 4.83 14.91 -32.00
N ALA A 27 4.96 13.66 -32.43
CA ALA A 27 3.84 12.74 -32.42
C ALA A 27 3.32 12.72 -30.99
N ALA A 28 2.17 13.33 -30.77
CA ALA A 28 1.40 13.18 -29.55
C ALA A 28 0.97 11.71 -29.47
N GLY A 29 1.87 10.87 -28.95
CA GLY A 29 1.48 9.60 -28.38
C GLY A 29 0.51 9.94 -27.27
N THR A 30 -0.75 9.58 -27.46
CA THR A 30 -1.67 9.33 -26.36
C THR A 30 -0.93 8.39 -25.42
N ALA A 31 -0.33 8.96 -24.38
CA ALA A 31 0.11 8.20 -23.24
C ALA A 31 -1.17 7.61 -22.67
N ASP A 32 -1.43 6.34 -22.99
CA ASP A 32 -2.36 5.53 -22.22
C ASP A 32 -1.97 5.77 -20.77
N ALA A 33 -2.90 6.39 -20.03
CA ALA A 33 -2.83 6.40 -18.59
C ALA A 33 -2.57 4.95 -18.16
N PRO A 34 -1.71 4.71 -17.16
CA PRO A 34 -1.52 3.35 -16.68
C PRO A 34 -2.91 2.83 -16.32
N THR A 35 -3.43 1.92 -17.14
CA THR A 35 -4.54 1.08 -16.78
C THR A 35 -4.13 0.51 -15.44
N LYS A 36 -4.96 0.74 -14.41
CA LYS A 36 -4.87 -0.05 -13.19
C LYS A 36 -4.77 -1.49 -13.67
N SER A 37 -3.58 -2.08 -13.60
CA SER A 37 -3.42 -3.53 -13.66
C SER A 37 -4.54 -4.05 -12.78
N GLU A 38 -5.44 -4.89 -13.31
CA GLU A 38 -6.41 -5.60 -12.48
C GLU A 38 -5.57 -6.27 -11.40
N ARG A 39 -5.55 -5.65 -10.23
CA ARG A 39 -4.71 -6.11 -9.14
C ARG A 39 -5.47 -7.30 -8.63
N THR A 40 -5.02 -8.49 -9.00
CA THR A 40 -5.48 -9.72 -8.37
C THR A 40 -5.24 -9.56 -6.88
N GLY A 41 -6.27 -9.83 -6.06
CA GLY A 41 -6.17 -9.68 -4.61
C GLY A 41 -5.09 -10.58 -4.01
N ALA A 42 -4.79 -10.37 -2.73
CA ALA A 42 -3.84 -11.20 -2.02
C ALA A 42 -4.38 -12.63 -1.90
N THR A 43 -3.50 -13.61 -2.09
CA THR A 43 -3.86 -15.02 -1.97
C THR A 43 -3.79 -15.48 -0.52
N ALA A 44 -4.68 -16.39 -0.12
CA ALA A 44 -4.59 -17.01 1.20
C ALA A 44 -4.85 -18.50 1.20
N GLU A 45 -4.14 -19.22 2.06
CA GLU A 45 -4.53 -20.57 2.44
C GLU A 45 -5.59 -20.53 3.55
N TYR A 46 -6.72 -21.18 3.32
CA TYR A 46 -7.82 -21.30 4.27
C TYR A 46 -8.49 -22.68 4.12
N ASN A 47 -8.54 -23.44 5.22
CA ASN A 47 -9.12 -24.79 5.27
C ASN A 47 -8.66 -25.71 4.12
N GLY A 48 -7.35 -25.68 3.83
CA GLY A 48 -6.70 -26.49 2.79
C GLY A 48 -6.94 -26.03 1.35
N LYS A 49 -7.47 -24.83 1.14
CA LYS A 49 -7.73 -24.24 -0.18
C LYS A 49 -7.05 -22.88 -0.31
N ILE A 50 -6.69 -22.52 -1.54
CA ILE A 50 -6.25 -21.15 -1.87
C ILE A 50 -7.49 -20.33 -2.22
N ILE A 51 -7.61 -19.15 -1.60
CA ILE A 51 -8.69 -18.20 -1.79
C ILE A 51 -8.13 -16.82 -2.18
N ASP A 52 -8.93 -16.01 -2.88
CA ASP A 52 -8.64 -14.60 -3.14
C ASP A 52 -9.26 -13.75 -2.03
N LEU A 53 -8.43 -13.08 -1.22
CA LEU A 53 -8.91 -12.30 -0.09
C LEU A 53 -9.62 -11.01 -0.49
N SER A 54 -9.43 -10.50 -1.71
CA SER A 54 -10.20 -9.34 -2.20
C SER A 54 -11.69 -9.66 -2.39
N GLN A 55 -12.02 -10.94 -2.52
CA GLN A 55 -13.40 -11.45 -2.66
C GLN A 55 -14.02 -11.83 -1.30
N GLY A 56 -13.33 -11.58 -0.20
CA GLY A 56 -13.76 -11.86 1.16
C GLY A 56 -13.14 -13.12 1.79
N TRP A 57 -13.30 -13.26 3.10
CA TRP A 57 -12.54 -14.22 3.92
C TRP A 57 -13.20 -15.59 4.08
N GLN A 58 -14.31 -15.86 3.38
CA GLN A 58 -15.04 -17.14 3.42
C GLN A 58 -15.37 -17.65 4.84
N GLY A 59 -15.62 -16.72 5.77
CA GLY A 59 -15.95 -17.02 7.17
C GLY A 59 -14.76 -16.96 8.13
N ALA A 60 -13.53 -16.87 7.65
CA ALA A 60 -12.37 -16.73 8.52
C ALA A 60 -12.45 -15.43 9.35
N THR A 61 -11.93 -15.47 10.57
CA THR A 61 -11.90 -14.30 11.47
C THR A 61 -10.50 -13.71 11.60
N VAL A 62 -9.45 -14.46 11.27
CA VAL A 62 -8.07 -13.96 11.29
C VAL A 62 -7.41 -14.25 9.95
N CYS A 63 -6.74 -13.26 9.37
CA CYS A 63 -5.85 -13.48 8.23
C CYS A 63 -4.48 -12.89 8.52
N VAL A 64 -3.45 -13.69 8.28
CA VAL A 64 -2.07 -13.45 8.70
C VAL A 64 -1.14 -13.46 7.52
N GLU A 65 -0.42 -12.36 7.31
CA GLU A 65 0.59 -12.31 6.26
C GLU A 65 1.71 -13.33 6.53
N GLN A 66 2.02 -14.11 5.51
CA GLN A 66 3.11 -15.09 5.51
C GLN A 66 4.41 -14.43 5.01
N VAL A 67 5.51 -14.70 5.71
CA VAL A 67 6.85 -14.21 5.32
C VAL A 67 7.57 -15.13 4.35
N ALA A 68 7.06 -16.36 4.18
CA ALA A 68 7.57 -17.39 3.28
C ALA A 68 6.42 -18.34 2.91
N GLY A 69 6.53 -19.00 1.76
CA GLY A 69 5.53 -19.92 1.22
C GLY A 69 4.91 -19.43 -0.09
N ASP A 70 3.94 -20.20 -0.59
CA ASP A 70 3.32 -20.01 -1.91
C ASP A 70 2.08 -19.09 -1.88
N VAL A 71 1.63 -18.68 -0.70
CA VAL A 71 0.47 -17.79 -0.49
C VAL A 71 0.90 -16.56 0.29
N ASP A 72 0.18 -15.45 0.08
CA ASP A 72 0.46 -14.19 0.79
C ASP A 72 -0.02 -14.25 2.25
N PHE A 73 -1.13 -14.94 2.50
CA PHE A 73 -1.77 -15.01 3.82
C PHE A 73 -2.15 -16.45 4.20
N ARG A 74 -2.33 -16.65 5.51
CA ARG A 74 -3.01 -17.82 6.07
C ARG A 74 -4.16 -17.35 6.95
N CYS A 75 -5.33 -17.95 6.78
CA CYS A 75 -6.53 -17.53 7.50
C CYS A 75 -7.09 -18.62 8.40
N TYR A 76 -7.74 -18.19 9.48
CA TYR A 76 -8.24 -19.04 10.56
C TYR A 76 -9.64 -18.61 10.99
N ASP A 77 -10.48 -19.60 11.30
CA ASP A 77 -11.84 -19.37 11.81
C ASP A 77 -11.82 -18.85 13.26
N GLU A 78 -10.97 -19.45 14.09
CA GLU A 78 -10.94 -19.21 15.53
C GLU A 78 -9.58 -18.68 16.00
N VAL A 79 -9.62 -17.83 17.02
CA VAL A 79 -8.40 -17.28 17.65
C VAL A 79 -7.58 -18.37 18.32
N SER A 80 -8.20 -19.37 18.92
CA SER A 80 -7.53 -20.54 19.52
C SER A 80 -6.61 -21.24 18.51
N THR A 81 -7.13 -21.50 17.31
CA THR A 81 -6.40 -22.13 16.21
C THR A 81 -5.30 -21.23 15.68
N TYR A 82 -5.60 -19.94 15.46
CA TYR A 82 -4.60 -18.93 15.10
C TYR A 82 -3.44 -18.89 16.10
N ARG A 83 -3.73 -18.76 17.40
CA ARG A 83 -2.71 -18.67 18.47
C ARG A 83 -1.83 -19.92 18.50
N SER A 84 -2.45 -21.09 18.34
CA SER A 84 -1.72 -22.37 18.32
C SER A 84 -0.82 -22.48 17.08
N ALA A 85 -1.33 -22.13 15.89
CA ALA A 85 -0.58 -22.19 14.65
C ALA A 85 0.59 -21.19 14.61
N GLU A 86 0.40 -20.01 15.21
CA GLU A 86 1.40 -18.94 15.29
C GLU A 86 2.29 -19.02 16.55
N ALA A 87 2.15 -20.11 17.32
CA ALA A 87 2.89 -20.37 18.56
C ALA A 87 2.88 -19.17 19.54
N LEU A 88 1.73 -18.50 19.65
CA LEU A 88 1.60 -17.35 20.55
C LEU A 88 1.61 -17.81 22.02
N PRO A 89 2.18 -17.00 22.94
CA PRO A 89 2.15 -17.29 24.38
C PRO A 89 0.70 -17.39 24.87
N GLN A 90 0.46 -17.79 26.11
CA GLN A 90 -0.90 -17.77 26.68
C GLN A 90 -1.49 -16.34 26.64
N ALA A 91 -2.79 -16.22 26.42
CA ALA A 91 -3.44 -14.92 26.38
C ALA A 91 -3.33 -14.25 27.74
N GLU A 92 -2.96 -12.96 27.75
CA GLU A 92 -3.16 -12.15 28.95
C GLU A 92 -4.67 -12.10 29.24
N PRO A 93 -5.09 -12.01 30.52
CA PRO A 93 -6.51 -11.92 30.85
C PRO A 93 -7.11 -10.62 30.32
N GLU A 94 -7.63 -10.68 29.10
CA GLU A 94 -8.38 -9.62 28.42
C GLU A 94 -9.82 -10.10 28.14
N PHE A 95 -10.78 -9.18 28.10
CA PHE A 95 -12.19 -9.53 27.86
C PHE A 95 -12.47 -9.78 26.36
N GLY A 96 -12.50 -11.04 25.94
CA GLY A 96 -13.00 -11.47 24.64
C GLY A 96 -12.21 -12.62 24.00
N VAL A 97 -12.70 -13.10 22.85
CA VAL A 97 -11.98 -14.09 22.01
C VAL A 97 -10.78 -13.45 21.31
N PHE A 98 -10.86 -12.15 21.03
CA PHE A 98 -9.77 -11.33 20.51
C PHE A 98 -9.32 -10.29 21.54
N ALA A 99 -8.02 -10.04 21.53
CA ALA A 99 -7.29 -9.24 22.50
C ALA A 99 -6.20 -8.42 21.80
N LYS A 100 -5.77 -7.32 22.42
CA LYS A 100 -4.59 -6.58 21.98
C LYS A 100 -3.35 -7.49 21.95
N SER A 101 -3.27 -8.41 22.91
CA SER A 101 -2.19 -9.39 23.03
C SER A 101 -2.12 -10.40 21.87
N ASP A 102 -3.17 -10.56 21.05
CA ASP A 102 -3.12 -11.36 19.83
C ASP A 102 -2.20 -10.77 18.76
N CYS A 103 -1.84 -9.48 18.85
CA CYS A 103 -0.85 -8.90 17.95
C CYS A 103 0.56 -9.23 18.42
N PRO A 104 1.34 -10.06 17.70
CA PRO A 104 2.67 -10.47 18.14
C PRO A 104 3.68 -9.34 17.96
N SER A 105 4.81 -9.44 18.67
CA SER A 105 5.92 -8.49 18.51
C SER A 105 6.35 -8.39 17.04
N ASN A 106 6.74 -7.20 16.60
CA ASN A 106 7.14 -6.91 15.22
C ASN A 106 6.03 -7.01 14.15
N ASN A 107 4.76 -6.84 14.55
CA ASN A 107 3.62 -6.87 13.63
C ASN A 107 2.77 -5.58 13.72
N LEU A 108 2.08 -5.27 12.62
CA LEU A 108 0.96 -4.32 12.62
C LEU A 108 -0.34 -5.14 12.54
N CYS A 109 -1.28 -4.87 13.43
CA CYS A 109 -2.58 -5.55 13.44
C CYS A 109 -3.72 -4.53 13.38
N LEU A 110 -4.72 -4.81 12.55
CA LEU A 110 -5.95 -4.03 12.41
C LEU A 110 -7.15 -4.92 12.78
N TRP A 111 -8.11 -4.34 13.49
CA TRP A 111 -9.34 -5.03 13.86
C TRP A 111 -10.58 -4.31 13.34
N ALA A 112 -11.58 -5.10 12.96
CA ALA A 112 -12.84 -4.60 12.43
C ALA A 112 -13.72 -3.95 13.51
N ASN A 113 -13.50 -4.25 14.80
CA ASN A 113 -14.22 -3.61 15.89
C ASN A 113 -13.30 -2.95 16.93
N LYS A 114 -13.85 -1.97 17.66
CA LYS A 114 -13.15 -1.26 18.72
C LYS A 114 -12.71 -2.22 19.84
N ASN A 115 -11.72 -1.78 20.59
CA ASN A 115 -11.08 -2.54 21.67
C ASN A 115 -10.48 -3.87 21.18
N TYR A 116 -9.94 -3.90 19.96
CA TYR A 116 -9.19 -5.04 19.41
C TYR A 116 -10.05 -6.30 19.26
N ARG A 117 -11.24 -6.16 18.63
CA ARG A 117 -12.25 -7.23 18.54
C ARG A 117 -12.67 -7.54 17.12
N ALA A 118 -13.32 -8.69 16.96
CA ALA A 118 -13.83 -9.22 15.68
C ALA A 118 -12.68 -9.51 14.70
N ALA A 119 -12.97 -9.47 13.39
CA ALA A 119 -12.01 -9.84 12.36
C ALA A 119 -10.69 -9.06 12.49
N MET A 120 -9.56 -9.78 12.35
CA MET A 120 -8.22 -9.21 12.45
C MET A 120 -7.38 -9.54 11.22
N VAL A 121 -6.74 -8.53 10.64
CA VAL A 121 -5.66 -8.71 9.67
C VAL A 121 -4.31 -8.34 10.29
N ARG A 122 -3.30 -9.19 10.07
CA ARG A 122 -1.93 -9.03 10.59
C ARG A 122 -0.93 -8.87 9.45
N PHE A 123 -0.16 -7.80 9.49
CA PHE A 123 0.93 -7.52 8.55
C PHE A 123 2.30 -7.64 9.22
N VAL A 124 3.23 -8.28 8.52
CA VAL A 124 4.57 -8.63 9.00
C VAL A 124 5.63 -7.90 8.16
N ARG A 125 5.52 -7.95 6.83
CA ARG A 125 6.54 -7.45 5.90
C ARG A 125 6.50 -5.92 5.84
N ARG A 126 7.69 -5.33 5.72
CA ARG A 126 7.83 -3.89 5.45
C ARG A 126 7.27 -3.58 4.07
N GLY A 127 6.85 -2.33 3.87
CA GLY A 127 6.33 -1.86 2.59
C GLY A 127 4.87 -1.42 2.66
N THR A 128 4.29 -1.21 1.49
CA THR A 128 2.93 -0.73 1.31
C THR A 128 1.99 -1.92 1.11
N HIS A 129 0.94 -1.98 1.91
CA HIS A 129 -0.12 -2.99 1.82
C HIS A 129 -1.44 -2.30 1.56
N HIS A 130 -2.14 -2.74 0.52
CA HIS A 130 -3.43 -2.22 0.13
C HIS A 130 -4.52 -3.06 0.79
N LEU A 131 -5.43 -2.42 1.53
CA LEU A 131 -6.43 -3.14 2.30
C LEU A 131 -7.59 -3.66 1.44
N ASP A 132 -7.75 -3.18 0.20
CA ASP A 132 -8.65 -3.78 -0.78
C ASP A 132 -8.17 -5.15 -1.27
N ASP A 133 -6.86 -5.39 -1.27
CA ASP A 133 -6.28 -6.70 -1.64
C ASP A 133 -6.69 -7.80 -0.65
N VAL A 134 -7.12 -7.43 0.55
CA VAL A 134 -7.51 -8.34 1.64
C VAL A 134 -8.91 -8.07 2.17
N ASP A 135 -9.80 -7.42 1.40
CA ASP A 135 -11.17 -7.09 1.80
C ASP A 135 -11.25 -6.47 3.22
N PHE A 136 -10.33 -5.56 3.53
CA PHE A 136 -10.24 -4.86 4.83
C PHE A 136 -10.24 -3.33 4.70
N ARG A 137 -10.33 -2.83 3.47
CA ARG A 137 -10.49 -1.40 3.16
C ARG A 137 -11.71 -0.82 3.86
N ASP A 138 -11.54 0.32 4.54
CA ASP A 138 -12.61 0.99 5.29
C ASP A 138 -13.27 0.12 6.39
N LYS A 139 -12.59 -0.93 6.90
CA LYS A 139 -13.15 -1.80 7.97
C LYS A 139 -12.48 -1.62 9.32
N ALA A 140 -11.25 -1.12 9.36
CA ALA A 140 -10.49 -1.02 10.60
C ALA A 140 -11.06 0.05 11.54
N THR A 141 -11.27 -0.33 12.79
CA THR A 141 -11.77 0.54 13.86
C THR A 141 -10.85 0.56 15.08
N SER A 142 -9.91 -0.38 15.18
CA SER A 142 -8.80 -0.32 16.14
C SER A 142 -7.52 -0.91 15.56
N VAL A 143 -6.37 -0.51 16.11
CA VAL A 143 -5.05 -0.82 15.55
C VAL A 143 -3.99 -0.93 16.64
N TYR A 144 -3.02 -1.83 16.44
CA TYR A 144 -1.83 -1.92 17.27
C TYR A 144 -0.59 -2.06 16.38
N ASN A 145 0.28 -1.05 16.42
CA ASN A 145 1.62 -1.15 15.87
C ASN A 145 2.57 -1.70 16.95
N ARG A 146 2.72 -3.03 17.00
CA ARG A 146 3.68 -3.69 17.90
C ARG A 146 5.06 -3.86 17.25
N ARG A 147 5.34 -3.09 16.20
CA ARG A 147 6.65 -3.05 15.55
C ARG A 147 7.63 -2.20 16.35
N THR A 148 8.91 -2.41 16.07
CA THR A 148 10.00 -1.55 16.55
C THR A 148 10.13 -0.26 15.73
N SER A 149 9.42 -0.16 14.60
CA SER A 149 9.33 0.99 13.72
C SER A 149 7.93 1.60 13.68
N ASN A 150 7.82 2.83 13.16
CA ASN A 150 6.53 3.47 12.92
C ASN A 150 5.77 2.79 11.77
N SER A 151 4.46 2.95 11.72
CA SER A 151 3.65 2.58 10.57
C SER A 151 2.69 3.71 10.23
N ASP A 152 2.32 3.82 8.96
CA ASP A 152 1.38 4.83 8.49
C ASP A 152 0.04 4.18 8.17
N LEU A 153 -1.04 4.82 8.61
CA LEU A 153 -2.42 4.54 8.23
C LEU A 153 -2.81 5.59 7.20
N ILE A 154 -3.24 5.17 6.02
CA ILE A 154 -3.41 6.05 4.88
C ILE A 154 -4.83 5.91 4.32
N ASP A 155 -5.52 7.04 4.17
CA ASP A 155 -6.77 7.19 3.41
C ASP A 155 -6.40 7.78 2.05
N SER A 156 -6.59 6.99 0.99
CA SER A 156 -6.16 7.36 -0.36
C SER A 156 -7.18 8.30 -1.00
N ARG A 157 -6.68 9.41 -1.55
CA ARG A 157 -7.49 10.47 -2.13
C ARG A 157 -7.12 10.69 -3.59
N SER A 158 -8.12 11.03 -4.38
CA SER A 158 -7.90 11.47 -5.76
C SER A 158 -7.49 12.94 -5.78
N PHE A 159 -6.60 13.29 -6.70
CA PHE A 159 -6.27 14.68 -7.01
C PHE A 159 -7.55 15.52 -7.23
N PRO A 160 -7.61 16.77 -6.72
CA PRO A 160 -6.54 17.57 -6.11
C PRO A 160 -6.31 17.32 -4.61
N VAL A 161 -7.02 16.39 -4.00
CA VAL A 161 -6.91 16.14 -2.57
C VAL A 161 -5.73 15.19 -2.33
N GLN A 162 -4.80 15.61 -1.48
CA GLN A 162 -3.70 14.75 -1.04
C GLN A 162 -4.23 13.64 -0.13
N ASP A 163 -3.59 12.48 -0.19
CA ASP A 163 -3.79 11.39 0.76
C ASP A 163 -3.69 11.90 2.19
N ARG A 164 -4.55 11.37 3.07
CA ARG A 164 -4.42 11.64 4.50
C ARG A 164 -3.58 10.56 5.12
N VAL A 165 -2.65 10.97 5.98
CA VAL A 165 -1.70 10.05 6.62
C VAL A 165 -1.75 10.26 8.13
N PHE A 166 -1.90 9.17 8.87
CA PHE A 166 -1.73 9.14 10.31
C PHE A 166 -0.63 8.14 10.66
N THR A 167 0.47 8.64 11.22
CA THR A 167 1.58 7.79 11.66
C THR A 167 1.32 7.27 13.07
N ILE A 168 1.20 5.94 13.20
CA ILE A 168 1.20 5.26 14.50
C ILE A 168 2.63 4.91 14.90
N LYS A 169 3.07 5.46 16.05
CA LYS A 169 4.43 5.22 16.57
C LYS A 169 4.66 3.74 16.88
N ASN A 170 5.92 3.32 16.88
CA ASN A 170 6.32 2.01 17.37
C ASN A 170 5.76 1.77 18.79
N GLY A 171 5.17 0.59 19.03
CA GLY A 171 4.48 0.25 20.27
C GLY A 171 3.16 0.98 20.52
N GLY A 172 2.74 1.89 19.64
CA GLY A 172 1.49 2.65 19.75
C GLY A 172 0.27 1.81 19.43
N SER A 173 -0.83 2.03 20.16
CA SER A 173 -2.10 1.33 19.96
C SER A 173 -3.29 2.28 20.10
N ILE A 174 -4.31 2.11 19.28
CA ILE A 174 -5.55 2.90 19.31
C ILE A 174 -6.71 1.92 19.42
N ALA A 175 -7.41 1.95 20.56
CA ALA A 175 -8.55 1.06 20.82
C ALA A 175 -9.83 1.52 20.11
N ASP A 176 -9.92 2.80 19.74
CA ASP A 176 -11.07 3.35 19.03
C ASP A 176 -10.61 4.47 18.08
N LEU A 177 -10.56 4.15 16.78
CA LEU A 177 -10.23 5.11 15.72
C LEU A 177 -11.30 6.19 15.56
N GLY A 178 -12.49 6.00 16.13
CA GLY A 178 -13.55 7.01 16.22
C GLY A 178 -13.19 8.21 17.10
N LEU A 179 -12.18 8.06 17.96
CA LEU A 179 -11.68 9.14 18.82
C LEU A 179 -10.51 9.92 18.20
N ILE A 180 -10.00 9.48 17.04
CA ILE A 180 -8.86 10.11 16.38
C ILE A 180 -9.36 11.08 15.34
N HIS A 181 -9.03 12.36 15.53
CA HIS A 181 -9.42 13.43 14.61
C HIS A 181 -8.97 13.16 13.18
N TYR A 182 -9.89 13.34 12.23
CA TYR A 182 -9.63 13.21 10.80
C TYR A 182 -9.47 14.59 10.12
N PRO A 183 -8.44 14.81 9.30
CA PRO A 183 -8.23 16.08 8.60
C PRO A 183 -9.43 16.48 7.73
N GLY A 184 -10.03 17.64 8.02
CA GLY A 184 -11.24 18.11 7.35
C GLY A 184 -12.54 17.75 8.06
N GLY A 185 -12.46 17.14 9.24
CA GLY A 185 -13.61 16.83 10.11
C GLY A 185 -13.90 15.33 10.22
N GLY A 186 -14.54 14.93 11.31
CA GLY A 186 -14.84 13.53 11.61
C GLY A 186 -13.66 12.79 12.25
N HIS A 187 -13.58 11.48 12.00
CA HIS A 187 -12.63 10.58 12.64
C HIS A 187 -12.10 9.49 11.71
N TRP A 188 -11.00 8.84 12.12
CA TRP A 188 -10.30 7.81 11.35
C TRP A 188 -11.00 6.45 11.26
N ASN A 189 -12.07 6.23 12.04
CA ASN A 189 -12.83 4.98 11.97
C ASN A 189 -13.27 4.66 10.54
N ASN A 190 -12.97 3.46 10.06
CA ASN A 190 -13.36 3.01 8.71
C ASN A 190 -12.87 3.94 7.59
N LYS A 191 -11.64 4.46 7.70
CA LYS A 191 -11.01 5.34 6.67
C LYS A 191 -9.73 4.79 6.06
N ILE A 192 -9.21 3.69 6.60
CA ILE A 192 -7.89 3.20 6.21
C ILE A 192 -8.05 2.41 4.91
N ASP A 193 -7.32 2.83 3.89
CA ASP A 193 -7.22 2.17 2.60
C ASP A 193 -5.91 1.40 2.46
N ILE A 194 -4.84 1.95 3.03
CA ILE A 194 -3.48 1.47 2.87
C ILE A 194 -2.78 1.53 4.24
N VAL A 195 -1.94 0.54 4.50
CA VAL A 195 -0.95 0.62 5.59
C VAL A 195 0.45 0.60 5.01
N ARG A 196 1.34 1.41 5.56
CA ARG A 196 2.77 1.38 5.23
C ARG A 196 3.60 1.05 6.46
N LEU A 197 4.29 -0.09 6.41
CA LEU A 197 5.13 -0.57 7.49
C LEU A 197 6.57 -0.11 7.23
N ASN A 198 7.05 0.83 8.05
CA ASN A 198 8.39 1.42 7.95
C ASN A 198 9.42 0.64 8.77
#